data_AF-A0A920V0H0-F1
#
_entry.id   AF-A0A920V0H0-F1
#
_cell.length_a   1.000
_cell.length_b   1.000
_cell.length_c   1.000
_cell.angle_alpha   90.00
_cell.angle_beta   90.00
_cell.angle_gamma   90.00
#
_symmetry.space_group_name_H-M   'P 1'
#
loop_
_entity.id
_entity.type
_entity.pdbx_description
1 polymer ?
#
loop_
_entity_poly.entity_id
_entity_poly.type
_entity_poly.pdbx_seq_one_letter_code
_entity_poly.pdbx_strand_id
1 'polypeptide(L)'
;MPIDLSTVEPGQQRYNFLTNSNGGIVDDLMISRFDDYWQLIVNAANKMKDLELITPPAVRERLLLPARRCVDCLARSRSQPILSRHSPQTASLPFMHHGQFEINGIPCSVSRSGYTGEDGFEISVSNSHAIALAQNPARSPRGRSGRSRLSDSLRLEAGLCYMVTI
;
A
#
# COMPACT_ATOMS: atom_id res chain seq x y z
N MET A 1 14.78 8.40 11.09
CA MET A 1 13.90 8.86 10.00
C MET A 1 13.98 10.38 9.93
N PRO A 2 14.36 10.97 8.79
CA PRO A 2 14.53 12.40 8.63
C PRO A 2 13.22 13.11 8.26
N ILE A 3 12.15 12.86 9.03
CA ILE A 3 10.84 13.51 8.84
C ILE A 3 10.29 13.97 10.19
N ASP A 4 9.58 15.09 10.18
CA ASP A 4 8.76 15.50 11.32
C ASP A 4 7.35 14.90 11.21
N LEU A 5 7.14 13.79 11.94
CA LEU A 5 5.85 13.08 11.99
C LEU A 5 4.74 13.89 12.66
N SER A 6 5.05 14.93 13.44
CA SER A 6 4.02 15.75 14.09
C SER A 6 3.18 16.56 13.09
N THR A 7 3.67 16.70 11.85
CA THR A 7 3.01 17.43 10.76
C THR A 7 2.11 16.56 9.89
N VAL A 8 1.94 15.28 10.21
CA VAL A 8 1.13 14.33 9.44
C VAL A 8 -0.19 14.11 10.16
N GLU A 9 -1.27 14.59 9.56
CA GLU A 9 -2.62 14.48 10.12
C GLU A 9 -3.23 13.09 9.83
N PRO A 10 -4.21 12.63 10.63
CA PRO A 10 -4.97 11.43 10.32
C PRO A 10 -5.52 11.41 8.89
N GLY A 11 -5.37 10.26 8.23
CA GLY A 11 -5.72 10.08 6.81
C GLY A 11 -4.61 10.48 5.83
N GLN A 12 -3.50 11.07 6.30
CA GLN A 12 -2.34 11.38 5.46
C GLN A 12 -1.29 10.28 5.51
N GLN A 13 -0.53 10.18 4.43
CA GLN A 13 0.65 9.34 4.33
C GLN A 13 1.84 10.11 3.76
N ARG A 14 3.06 9.67 4.06
CA ARG A 14 4.30 10.26 3.55
C ARG A 14 5.31 9.19 3.16
N TYR A 15 5.98 9.43 2.04
CA TYR A 15 7.17 8.69 1.64
C TYR A 15 8.36 9.17 2.46
N ASN A 16 9.19 8.26 2.94
CA ASN A 16 10.32 8.61 3.78
C ASN A 16 11.46 7.59 3.70
N PHE A 17 12.62 8.00 4.20
CA PHE A 17 13.79 7.15 4.33
C PHE A 17 13.95 6.64 5.77
N LEU A 18 14.31 5.36 5.89
CA LEU A 18 14.87 4.80 7.10
C LEU A 18 16.38 5.05 7.09
N THR A 19 16.89 5.68 8.15
CA THR A 19 18.32 6.01 8.30
C THR A 19 18.92 5.27 9.49
N ASN A 20 20.20 4.90 9.38
CA ASN A 20 20.98 4.36 10.49
C ASN A 20 21.50 5.49 11.41
N SER A 21 22.19 5.12 12.50
CA SER A 21 22.77 6.05 13.46
C SER A 21 23.79 7.04 12.88
N ASN A 22 24.40 6.73 11.73
CA ASN A 22 25.36 7.59 11.05
C ASN A 22 24.68 8.48 9.99
N GLY A 23 23.34 8.45 9.88
CA GLY A 23 22.59 9.22 8.90
C GLY A 23 22.56 8.61 7.49
N GLY A 24 23.14 7.42 7.28
CA GLY A 24 23.07 6.71 6.00
C GLY A 24 21.67 6.14 5.76
N ILE A 25 21.19 6.22 4.52
CA ILE A 25 19.91 5.61 4.10
C ILE A 25 20.07 4.09 4.08
N VAL A 26 19.16 3.41 4.78
CA VAL A 26 19.09 1.95 4.87
C VAL A 26 18.00 1.40 3.95
N ASP A 27 16.83 2.03 4.01
CA ASP A 27 15.69 1.66 3.16
C ASP A 27 14.75 2.85 2.98
N ASP A 28 13.74 2.70 2.14
CA ASP A 28 12.62 3.60 2.00
C ASP A 28 11.29 2.94 2.41
N LEU A 29 10.33 3.76 2.82
CA LEU A 29 9.03 3.28 3.27
C LEU A 29 7.93 4.33 3.13
N MET A 30 6.68 3.87 3.16
CA MET A 30 5.51 4.73 3.34
C MET A 30 5.05 4.70 4.80
N ILE A 31 4.76 5.88 5.36
CA ILE A 31 4.26 6.06 6.71
C ILE A 31 2.86 6.67 6.62
N SER A 32 1.85 5.98 7.15
CA SER A 32 0.46 6.43 7.16
C SER A 32 -0.02 6.70 8.58
N ARG A 33 -0.65 7.87 8.81
CA ARG A 33 -1.26 8.24 10.09
C ARG A 33 -2.72 7.79 10.10
N PHE A 34 -3.06 6.83 10.95
CA PHE A 34 -4.45 6.55 11.36
C PHE A 34 -4.76 7.33 12.64
N ASP A 35 -5.97 7.25 13.19
CA ASP A 35 -6.32 8.02 14.40
C ASP A 35 -5.51 7.57 15.63
N ASP A 36 -5.42 6.26 15.84
CA ASP A 36 -4.83 5.68 17.06
C ASP A 36 -3.45 5.05 16.84
N TYR A 37 -3.03 4.89 15.58
CA TYR A 37 -1.79 4.20 15.24
C TYR A 37 -1.13 4.77 13.99
N TRP A 38 0.11 4.34 13.78
CA TRP A 38 0.87 4.55 12.55
C TRP A 38 1.00 3.22 11.83
N GLN A 39 0.90 3.27 10.52
CA GLN A 39 1.16 2.13 9.66
C GLN A 39 2.41 2.39 8.84
N LEU A 40 3.31 1.43 8.82
CA LEU A 40 4.53 1.48 8.04
C LEU A 40 4.43 0.41 6.95
N ILE A 41 4.72 0.81 5.72
CA ILE A 41 4.78 -0.10 4.59
C ILE A 41 6.24 -0.13 4.14
N VAL A 42 6.91 -1.24 4.44
CA VAL A 42 8.34 -1.44 4.16
C VAL A 42 8.55 -2.49 3.06
N ASN A 43 9.70 -2.45 2.41
CA ASN A 43 10.09 -3.45 1.43
C ASN A 43 10.16 -4.84 2.09
N ALA A 44 9.49 -5.84 1.53
CA ALA A 44 9.41 -7.17 2.13
C ALA A 44 10.78 -7.84 2.28
N ALA A 45 11.70 -7.57 1.35
CA ALA A 45 13.06 -8.10 1.38
C ALA A 45 13.85 -7.59 2.61
N ASN A 46 13.53 -6.39 3.09
CA ASN A 46 14.21 -5.73 4.19
C ASN A 46 13.43 -5.76 5.50
N LYS A 47 12.16 -6.21 5.49
CA LYS A 47 11.26 -6.28 6.64
C LYS A 47 11.95 -6.57 7.98
N MET A 48 12.73 -7.65 8.06
CA MET A 48 13.36 -8.05 9.32
C MET A 48 14.42 -7.03 9.79
N LYS A 49 15.20 -6.50 8.85
CA LYS A 49 16.21 -5.46 9.13
C LYS A 49 15.54 -4.15 9.53
N ASP A 50 14.47 -3.77 8.84
CA ASP A 50 13.74 -2.53 9.13
C ASP A 50 13.06 -2.61 10.49
N LEU A 51 12.47 -3.77 10.81
CA LEU A 51 11.89 -4.03 12.12
C LEU A 51 12.92 -3.87 13.23
N GLU A 52 14.13 -4.41 13.08
CA GLU A 52 15.19 -4.26 14.08
C GLU A 52 15.57 -2.79 14.31
N LEU A 53 15.58 -1.97 13.26
CA LEU A 53 15.89 -0.55 13.35
C LEU A 53 14.73 0.28 13.92
N ILE A 54 13.48 -0.06 13.59
CA ILE A 54 12.29 0.70 13.98
C ILE A 54 11.76 0.28 15.35
N THR A 55 12.10 -0.93 15.82
CA THR A 55 11.61 -1.48 17.09
C THR A 55 12.69 -1.63 18.15
N PRO A 56 13.31 -0.52 18.60
CA PRO A 56 14.12 -0.58 19.80
C PRO A 56 13.25 -1.04 20.98
N PRO A 57 13.85 -1.56 22.08
CA PRO A 57 13.11 -2.19 23.17
C PRO A 57 11.93 -1.36 23.70
N ALA A 58 12.03 -0.03 23.71
CA ALA A 58 10.99 0.89 24.16
C ALA A 58 9.70 0.91 23.31
N VAL A 59 9.74 0.45 22.05
CA VAL A 59 8.60 0.49 21.11
C VAL A 59 8.05 -0.91 20.83
N ARG A 60 8.80 -1.96 21.17
CA ARG A 60 8.51 -3.35 20.81
C ARG A 60 7.17 -3.85 21.37
N GLU A 61 6.77 -3.39 22.56
CA GLU A 61 5.48 -3.74 23.18
C GLU A 61 4.28 -3.05 22.52
N ARG A 62 4.51 -1.98 21.75
CA ARG A 62 3.47 -1.23 21.03
C ARG A 62 3.36 -1.63 19.56
N LEU A 63 4.26 -2.51 19.10
CA LEU A 63 4.27 -3.00 17.73
C LEU A 63 3.16 -4.04 17.54
N LEU A 64 2.24 -3.74 16.63
CA LEU A 64 1.30 -4.73 16.13
C LEU A 64 1.80 -5.19 14.77
N LEU A 65 2.09 -6.48 14.61
CA LEU A 65 2.35 -7.07 13.30
C LEU A 65 1.04 -7.69 12.82
N PRO A 66 0.19 -6.95 12.07
CA PRO A 66 -1.10 -7.48 11.64
C PRO A 66 -0.91 -8.78 10.86
N ALA A 67 -1.82 -9.73 11.08
CA ALA A 67 -1.84 -10.98 10.34
C ALA A 67 -2.02 -10.66 8.85
N ARG A 68 -0.95 -10.88 8.08
CA ARG A 68 -0.86 -10.96 6.62
C ARG A 68 -1.94 -10.17 5.85
N ARG A 69 -1.60 -8.93 5.48
CA ARG A 69 -2.34 -8.17 4.48
C ARG A 69 -1.66 -8.33 3.12
N CYS A 70 -2.47 -8.38 2.07
CA CYS A 70 -2.00 -8.30 0.69
C CYS A 70 -2.08 -6.83 0.28
N VAL A 71 -0.99 -6.27 -0.26
CA VAL A 71 -0.95 -4.93 -0.85
C VAL A 71 -0.82 -5.10 -2.37
N ASP A 72 -1.67 -4.42 -3.11
CA ASP A 72 -1.73 -4.49 -4.57
C ASP A 72 -1.77 -3.07 -5.15
N CYS A 73 -0.93 -2.80 -6.15
CA CYS A 73 -0.75 -1.47 -6.72
C CYS A 73 -1.48 -1.34 -8.06
N LEU A 74 -2.56 -0.55 -8.10
CA LEU A 74 -3.20 -0.15 -9.35
C LEU A 74 -2.51 1.10 -9.91
N ALA A 75 -1.34 0.94 -10.53
CA ALA A 75 -0.57 2.03 -11.14
C ALA A 75 -0.81 2.11 -12.65
N ARG A 76 -1.67 3.03 -13.11
CA ARG A 76 -1.89 3.36 -14.54
C ARG A 76 -2.48 4.78 -14.66
N SER A 77 -2.19 5.50 -15.74
CA SER A 77 -2.86 6.76 -16.17
C SER A 77 -4.40 6.80 -16.14
N ARG A 78 -5.09 5.66 -15.88
CA ARG A 78 -6.54 5.55 -15.72
C ARG A 78 -6.97 4.86 -14.42
N SER A 79 -6.14 4.86 -13.40
CA SER A 79 -6.40 4.20 -12.11
C SER A 79 -7.63 4.78 -11.39
N GLN A 80 -7.76 6.10 -11.31
CA GLN A 80 -8.90 6.76 -10.65
C GLN A 80 -10.26 6.43 -11.32
N PRO A 81 -10.42 6.55 -12.66
CA PRO A 81 -11.70 6.22 -13.30
C PRO A 81 -12.07 4.73 -13.24
N ILE A 82 -11.07 3.85 -13.11
CA ILE A 82 -11.30 2.41 -12.94
C ILE A 82 -11.77 2.15 -11.52
N LEU A 83 -11.04 2.62 -10.51
CA LEU A 83 -11.35 2.34 -9.11
C LEU A 83 -12.70 2.95 -8.68
N SER A 84 -12.98 4.18 -9.11
CA SER A 84 -14.22 4.88 -8.77
C SER A 84 -15.49 4.20 -9.30
N ARG A 85 -15.42 3.38 -10.35
CA ARG A 85 -16.56 2.57 -10.81
C ARG A 85 -16.97 1.49 -9.80
N HIS A 86 -16.02 1.05 -8.98
CA HIS A 86 -16.18 -0.04 -8.02
C HIS A 86 -16.20 0.43 -6.57
N SER A 87 -15.75 1.67 -6.34
CA SER A 87 -15.77 2.35 -5.04
C SER A 87 -15.82 3.87 -5.28
N PRO A 88 -17.00 4.46 -5.58
CA PRO A 88 -17.11 5.87 -5.98
C PRO A 88 -16.48 6.88 -5.02
N GLN A 89 -16.46 6.56 -3.72
CA GLN A 89 -15.89 7.39 -2.68
C GLN A 89 -14.37 7.64 -2.86
N THR A 90 -13.64 6.72 -3.50
CA THR A 90 -12.19 6.88 -3.74
C THR A 90 -11.86 7.99 -4.72
N ALA A 91 -12.83 8.44 -5.52
CA ALA A 91 -12.65 9.57 -6.43
C ALA A 91 -12.26 10.86 -5.71
N SER A 92 -12.71 11.00 -4.46
CA SER A 92 -12.42 12.17 -3.61
C SER A 92 -11.12 12.04 -2.81
N LEU A 93 -10.46 10.88 -2.84
CA LEU A 93 -9.23 10.64 -2.08
C LEU A 93 -8.08 11.48 -2.67
N PRO A 94 -7.52 12.44 -1.91
CA PRO A 94 -6.43 13.26 -2.41
C PRO A 94 -5.13 12.44 -2.54
N PHE A 95 -4.18 12.94 -3.33
CA PHE A 95 -2.85 12.35 -3.39
C PHE A 95 -2.18 12.36 -2.00
N MET A 96 -1.42 11.31 -1.68
CA MET A 96 -0.78 11.11 -0.37
C MET A 96 -1.76 11.05 0.81
N HIS A 97 -2.99 10.63 0.53
CA HIS A 97 -3.98 10.28 1.55
C HIS A 97 -4.37 8.81 1.44
N HIS A 98 -4.89 8.29 2.55
CA HIS A 98 -5.40 6.93 2.67
C HIS A 98 -6.73 6.91 3.42
N GLY A 99 -7.44 5.79 3.34
CA GLY A 99 -8.69 5.58 4.06
C GLY A 99 -9.21 4.15 3.93
N GLN A 100 -10.30 3.88 4.64
CA GLN A 100 -11.05 2.63 4.51
C GLN A 100 -12.17 2.81 3.49
N PHE A 101 -12.26 1.87 2.55
CA PHE A 101 -13.24 1.88 1.48
C PHE A 101 -13.77 0.47 1.24
N GLU A 102 -14.87 0.39 0.52
CA GLU A 102 -15.43 -0.87 0.07
C GLU A 102 -15.30 -0.97 -1.46
N ILE A 103 -14.63 -2.02 -1.95
CA ILE A 103 -14.51 -2.30 -3.38
C ILE A 103 -15.34 -3.52 -3.71
N ASN A 104 -16.50 -3.33 -4.34
CA ASN A 104 -17.47 -4.41 -4.63
C ASN A 104 -17.79 -5.30 -3.41
N GLY A 105 -18.14 -4.72 -2.25
CA GLY A 105 -18.44 -5.49 -1.04
C GLY A 105 -17.23 -5.93 -0.22
N ILE A 106 -16.00 -5.69 -0.69
CA ILE A 106 -14.78 -6.09 0.02
C ILE A 106 -14.20 -4.91 0.79
N PRO A 107 -14.04 -5.01 2.13
CA PRO A 107 -13.40 -3.97 2.92
C PRO A 107 -11.90 -3.89 2.60
N CYS A 108 -11.46 -2.71 2.17
CA CYS A 108 -10.11 -2.44 1.70
C CYS A 108 -9.58 -1.16 2.34
N SER A 109 -8.30 -1.16 2.73
CA SER A 109 -7.56 0.06 2.98
C SER A 109 -7.00 0.53 1.65
N VAL A 110 -7.31 1.76 1.25
CA VAL A 110 -6.87 2.32 -0.03
C VAL A 110 -6.05 3.56 0.24
N SER A 111 -4.90 3.67 -0.42
CA SER A 111 -4.11 4.89 -0.47
C SER A 111 -3.97 5.37 -1.90
N ARG A 112 -3.87 6.68 -2.11
CA ARG A 112 -3.58 7.28 -3.41
C ARG A 112 -2.12 7.73 -3.43
N SER A 113 -1.26 6.81 -3.85
CA SER A 113 0.18 7.00 -4.03
C SER A 113 0.63 6.33 -5.32
N GLY A 114 1.80 6.73 -5.82
CA GLY A 114 2.37 6.14 -7.03
C GLY A 114 3.88 6.24 -7.00
N TYR A 115 4.54 5.10 -7.28
CA TYR A 115 5.99 5.03 -7.44
C TYR A 115 6.43 5.31 -8.89
N THR A 116 5.50 5.36 -9.85
CA THR A 116 5.77 5.52 -11.29
C THR A 116 5.74 6.96 -11.79
N GLY A 117 5.46 7.93 -10.90
CA GLY A 117 5.22 9.33 -11.30
C GLY A 117 3.84 9.57 -11.95
N GLU A 118 3.04 8.52 -12.14
CA GLU A 118 1.64 8.61 -12.56
C GLU A 118 0.67 8.48 -11.37
N ASP A 119 -0.58 8.89 -11.57
CA ASP A 119 -1.65 8.67 -10.59
C ASP A 119 -1.89 7.17 -10.35
N GLY A 120 -1.99 6.79 -9.08
CA GLY A 120 -2.02 5.40 -8.66
C GLY A 120 -2.72 5.22 -7.34
N PHE A 121 -3.15 3.98 -7.10
CA PHE A 121 -3.71 3.57 -5.82
C PHE A 121 -3.03 2.31 -5.33
N GLU A 122 -2.76 2.25 -4.04
CA GLU A 122 -2.39 1.01 -3.36
C GLU A 122 -3.60 0.51 -2.57
N ILE A 123 -3.89 -0.78 -2.69
CA ILE A 123 -5.06 -1.40 -2.10
C ILE A 123 -4.58 -2.52 -1.19
N SER A 124 -4.83 -2.38 0.09
CA SER A 124 -4.54 -3.38 1.10
C SER A 124 -5.82 -4.09 1.56
N VAL A 125 -5.77 -5.41 1.62
CA VAL A 125 -6.92 -6.25 1.99
C VAL A 125 -6.48 -7.42 2.88
N SER A 126 -7.40 -7.97 3.67
CA SER A 126 -7.16 -9.23 4.36
C SER A 126 -6.89 -10.36 3.36
N ASN A 127 -6.00 -11.28 3.73
CA ASN A 127 -5.66 -12.43 2.88
C ASN A 127 -6.87 -13.26 2.43
N SER A 128 -7.91 -13.36 3.26
CA SER A 128 -9.15 -14.08 2.91
C SER A 128 -9.86 -13.52 1.67
N HIS A 129 -9.69 -12.22 1.40
CA HIS A 129 -10.33 -11.56 0.27
C HIS A 129 -9.35 -11.25 -0.88
N ALA A 130 -8.05 -11.54 -0.72
CA ALA A 130 -7.03 -11.23 -1.73
C ALA A 130 -7.34 -11.84 -3.09
N ILE A 131 -7.76 -13.11 -3.12
CA ILE A 131 -8.14 -13.81 -4.36
C ILE A 131 -9.37 -13.16 -5.01
N ALA A 132 -10.41 -12.88 -4.22
CA ALA A 132 -11.63 -12.27 -4.70
C ALA A 132 -11.38 -10.86 -5.28
N LEU A 133 -10.53 -10.07 -4.62
CA LEU A 133 -10.12 -8.75 -5.08
C LEU A 133 -9.29 -8.82 -6.38
N ALA A 134 -8.40 -9.81 -6.51
CA ALA A 134 -7.58 -10.01 -7.71
C ALA A 134 -8.39 -10.47 -8.92
N GLN A 135 -9.47 -11.23 -8.70
CA GLN A 135 -10.38 -11.71 -9.75
C GLN A 135 -11.45 -10.68 -10.14
N ASN A 136 -11.45 -9.51 -9.51
CA ASN A 136 -12.47 -8.50 -9.69
C ASN A 136 -12.51 -7.97 -11.15
N PRO A 137 -13.69 -7.91 -11.80
CA PRO A 137 -13.86 -7.37 -13.16
C PRO A 137 -13.35 -5.95 -13.37
N ALA A 138 -13.21 -5.15 -12.31
CA ALA A 138 -12.49 -3.88 -12.30
C ALA A 138 -11.11 -3.95 -12.99
N ARG A 139 -10.52 -5.16 -13.01
CA ARG A 139 -9.20 -5.45 -13.55
C ARG A 139 -9.21 -6.01 -14.97
N SER A 140 -10.37 -6.36 -15.53
CA SER A 140 -10.48 -6.87 -16.90
C SER A 140 -10.73 -5.71 -17.86
N PRO A 141 -9.75 -5.33 -18.71
CA PRO A 141 -10.06 -4.46 -19.84
C PRO A 141 -10.99 -5.27 -20.75
N ARG A 142 -12.16 -4.70 -21.11
CA ARG A 142 -12.92 -5.23 -22.25
C ARG A 142 -11.96 -5.29 -23.43
N GLY A 143 -11.66 -6.49 -23.93
CA GLY A 143 -10.96 -6.68 -25.20
C GLY A 143 -9.65 -7.46 -25.21
N ARG A 144 -9.34 -8.33 -24.24
CA ARG A 144 -8.30 -9.37 -24.47
C ARG A 144 -8.65 -10.69 -23.79
N SER A 145 -9.36 -11.53 -24.53
CA SER A 145 -9.42 -12.98 -24.29
C SER A 145 -8.02 -13.56 -24.53
N GLY A 146 -7.39 -14.03 -23.47
CA GLY A 146 -6.08 -14.67 -23.58
C GLY A 146 -5.64 -15.25 -22.25
N ARG A 147 -5.99 -16.51 -21.99
CA ARG A 147 -5.21 -17.36 -21.09
C ARG A 147 -3.83 -17.54 -21.72
N SER A 148 -2.87 -16.66 -21.45
CA SER A 148 -1.51 -16.80 -21.99
C SER A 148 -0.57 -15.94 -21.18
N ARG A 149 0.40 -16.57 -20.47
CA ARG A 149 1.69 -16.09 -19.89
C ARG A 149 1.73 -14.76 -19.10
N LEU A 150 0.83 -13.84 -19.38
CA LEU A 150 0.46 -12.64 -18.64
C LEU A 150 -0.06 -12.95 -17.24
N SER A 151 -0.40 -14.18 -16.87
CA SER A 151 -0.73 -14.51 -15.47
C SER A 151 0.49 -14.42 -14.55
N ASP A 152 1.66 -14.84 -15.05
CA ASP A 152 2.93 -14.77 -14.31
C ASP A 152 3.61 -13.42 -14.54
N SER A 153 3.44 -12.81 -15.72
CA SER A 153 3.86 -11.42 -15.93
C SER A 153 3.00 -10.44 -15.16
N LEU A 154 1.68 -10.61 -14.99
CA LEU A 154 0.84 -9.71 -14.16
C LEU A 154 1.10 -9.88 -12.67
N ARG A 155 1.73 -10.95 -12.19
CA ARG A 155 2.33 -10.96 -10.84
C ARG A 155 3.48 -9.95 -10.73
N LEU A 156 4.23 -9.73 -11.80
CA LEU A 156 5.35 -8.79 -11.91
C LEU A 156 4.96 -7.39 -12.45
N GLU A 157 3.91 -7.29 -13.26
CA GLU A 157 3.49 -6.10 -14.02
C GLU A 157 2.17 -5.49 -13.51
N ALA A 158 1.44 -6.18 -12.61
CA ALA A 158 0.43 -5.53 -11.77
C ALA A 158 1.05 -5.02 -10.45
N GLY A 159 2.38 -5.10 -10.28
CA GLY A 159 3.04 -4.57 -9.09
C GLY A 159 2.41 -5.12 -7.82
N LEU A 160 2.38 -6.44 -7.64
CA LEU A 160 2.34 -7.01 -6.29
C LEU A 160 3.68 -6.62 -5.67
N CYS A 161 3.77 -5.38 -5.22
CA CYS A 161 4.90 -4.89 -4.48
C CYS A 161 4.92 -5.75 -3.24
N TYR A 162 5.99 -6.53 -3.06
CA TYR A 162 6.21 -7.26 -1.82
C TYR A 162 6.49 -6.19 -0.77
N MET A 163 5.42 -5.60 -0.26
CA MET A 163 5.42 -4.56 0.72
C MET A 163 4.69 -5.13 1.92
N VAL A 164 5.36 -5.08 3.08
CA VAL A 164 4.80 -5.65 4.31
C VAL A 164 4.35 -4.52 5.21
N THR A 165 3.09 -4.60 5.61
CA THR A 165 2.51 -3.72 6.62
C THR A 165 3.03 -4.09 8.01
N ILE A 166 3.54 -3.09 8.70
CA ILE A 166 3.94 -3.08 10.10
C ILE A 166 3.08 -2.05 10.82
#